data_AF-A0A7S0A114-F1
#
_entry.id   AF-A0A7S0A114-F1
#
_cell.length_a   1.000
_cell.length_b   1.000
_cell.length_c   1.000
_cell.angle_alpha   90.00
_cell.angle_beta   90.00
_cell.angle_gamma   90.00
#
_symmetry.space_group_name_H-M   'P 1'
#
loop_
_entity.id
_entity.type
_entity.pdbx_description
1 polymer ?
#
loop_
_entity_poly.entity_id
_entity_poly.type
_entity_poly.pdbx_seq_one_letter_code
_entity_poly.pdbx_strand_id
1 'polypeptide(L)'
;VKNVRDASEVGVIMCLLATACWLATMLQEVMDTLHFLRALAKRRGRRTVMLQEGEDLVLNSISHHRFFLVLVLVGIPRLLIAVFLTPTGISYLRYTLSPTELVLNAMALTFIIQIDEMFYEAFAPRRMKCVLRQLKPIPMGSFSMRHSGGLFSTLRLFILVAVLAGTYVFMLQPFYSRVKWAEEILCSGETDFIYSVHPGTGIVQATKSMAADFEGGLSETQQRVLELAHPNLSAWNKTIGRMASSRTIQVFMFPDPGAFRNKSQHYDSHAFSRIAATARDDIMEGSRTLACEDVDRISASIDVHVAGPRIKAATDGKSQSCTDVNTLCSRMSRNHLRALCPVTCGCSNIQDPPAGFFASPAWGCPMKCYTRLKASRGLYSGFLCSDALPEEFATNPSIKNYIKGFFEYFLSLMESGGGSISMGG
;
A
#
# COMPACT_ATOMS: atom_id res chain seq x y z
N VAL A 1 3.11 -20.26 -3.96
CA VAL A 1 3.46 -19.72 -5.30
C VAL A 1 2.67 -20.37 -6.44
N LYS A 2 2.69 -21.70 -6.61
CA LYS A 2 1.97 -22.38 -7.71
C LYS A 2 0.47 -22.08 -7.73
N ASN A 3 -0.22 -22.24 -6.60
CA ASN A 3 -1.66 -21.96 -6.47
C ASN A 3 -2.06 -20.48 -6.65
N VAL A 4 -1.12 -19.53 -6.49
CA VAL A 4 -1.37 -18.08 -6.68
C VAL A 4 -1.26 -17.71 -8.16
N ARG A 5 -0.32 -18.34 -8.89
CA ARG A 5 -0.24 -18.21 -10.34
C ARG A 5 -1.48 -18.77 -11.03
N ASP A 6 -1.95 -19.94 -10.60
CA ASP A 6 -3.15 -20.55 -11.17
C ASP A 6 -4.40 -19.67 -10.91
N ALA A 7 -4.50 -19.07 -9.71
CA ALA A 7 -5.60 -18.15 -9.39
C ALA A 7 -5.55 -16.83 -10.19
N SER A 8 -4.35 -16.29 -10.45
CA SER A 8 -4.21 -15.06 -11.23
C SER A 8 -4.52 -15.28 -12.71
N GLU A 9 -4.14 -16.42 -13.28
CA GLU A 9 -4.47 -16.80 -14.66
C GLU A 9 -5.99 -16.95 -14.87
N VAL A 10 -6.68 -17.63 -13.94
CA VAL A 10 -8.14 -17.78 -14.00
C VAL A 10 -8.83 -16.41 -13.91
N GLY A 11 -8.36 -15.52 -13.03
CA GLY A 11 -8.90 -14.16 -12.89
C GLY A 11 -8.78 -13.34 -14.18
N VAL A 12 -7.65 -13.43 -14.87
CA VAL A 12 -7.43 -12.74 -16.16
C VAL A 12 -8.43 -13.21 -17.21
N ILE A 13 -8.62 -14.53 -17.33
CA ILE A 13 -9.54 -15.11 -18.32
C ILE A 13 -10.98 -14.66 -18.03
N MET A 14 -11.43 -14.71 -16.77
CA MET A 14 -12.78 -14.26 -16.42
C MET A 14 -12.98 -12.76 -16.69
N CYS A 15 -11.99 -11.92 -16.36
CA CYS A 15 -12.02 -10.50 -16.67
C CYS A 15 -12.11 -10.23 -18.18
N LEU A 16 -11.38 -11.00 -19.00
CA LEU A 16 -11.44 -10.91 -20.45
C LEU A 16 -12.81 -11.32 -20.99
N LEU A 17 -13.39 -12.40 -20.48
CA LEU A 17 -14.74 -12.84 -20.86
C LEU A 17 -15.80 -11.80 -20.49
N ALA A 18 -15.77 -11.27 -19.27
CA ALA A 18 -16.71 -10.22 -18.85
C ALA A 18 -16.56 -8.94 -19.69
N THR A 19 -15.31 -8.56 -20.00
CA THR A 19 -15.02 -7.42 -20.88
C THR A 19 -15.51 -7.66 -22.31
N ALA A 20 -15.34 -8.88 -22.84
CA ALA A 20 -15.83 -9.25 -24.16
C ALA A 20 -17.36 -9.21 -24.23
N CYS A 21 -18.06 -9.74 -23.22
CA CYS A 21 -19.52 -9.64 -23.10
C CYS A 21 -19.97 -8.18 -23.05
N TRP A 22 -19.34 -7.35 -22.21
CA TRP A 22 -19.64 -5.93 -22.10
C TRP A 22 -19.45 -5.18 -23.42
N LEU A 23 -18.32 -5.40 -24.10
CA LEU A 23 -18.02 -4.81 -25.39
C LEU A 23 -19.00 -5.26 -26.48
N ALA A 24 -19.42 -6.53 -26.46
CA ALA A 24 -20.42 -7.04 -27.39
C ALA A 24 -21.78 -6.34 -27.19
N THR A 25 -22.22 -6.16 -25.93
CA THR A 25 -23.45 -5.41 -25.62
C THR A 25 -23.35 -3.96 -26.07
N MET A 26 -22.23 -3.28 -25.81
CA MET A 26 -22.01 -1.90 -26.26
C MET A 26 -21.95 -1.76 -27.77
N LEU A 27 -21.31 -2.70 -28.46
CA LEU A 27 -21.26 -2.70 -29.92
C LEU A 27 -22.65 -2.90 -30.52
N GLN A 28 -23.45 -3.81 -29.95
CA GLN A 28 -24.84 -4.00 -30.37
C GLN A 28 -25.64 -2.70 -30.21
N GLU A 29 -25.56 -2.07 -29.05
CA GLU A 29 -26.26 -0.84 -28.71
C GLU A 29 -25.94 0.32 -29.67
N VAL A 30 -24.65 0.52 -29.98
CA VAL A 30 -24.19 1.51 -30.97
C VAL A 30 -24.71 1.17 -32.37
N MET A 31 -24.62 -0.10 -32.78
CA MET A 31 -25.04 -0.51 -34.12
C MET A 31 -26.55 -0.38 -34.32
N ASP A 32 -27.36 -0.73 -33.32
CA ASP A 32 -28.82 -0.61 -33.37
C ASP A 32 -29.23 0.87 -33.44
N THR A 33 -28.59 1.73 -32.65
CA THR A 33 -28.78 3.18 -32.71
C THR A 33 -28.40 3.74 -34.08
N LEU A 34 -27.26 3.32 -34.65
CA LEU A 34 -26.83 3.77 -35.98
C LEU A 34 -27.75 3.27 -37.10
N HIS A 35 -28.23 2.03 -37.05
CA HIS A 35 -29.19 1.51 -38.03
C HIS A 35 -30.51 2.26 -37.95
N PHE A 36 -31.02 2.51 -36.75
CA PHE A 36 -32.24 3.30 -36.54
C PHE A 36 -32.10 4.72 -37.11
N LEU A 37 -31.01 5.42 -36.80
CA LEU A 37 -30.76 6.78 -37.31
C LEU A 37 -30.58 6.79 -38.84
N ARG A 38 -29.91 5.78 -39.42
CA ARG A 38 -29.76 5.64 -40.88
C ARG A 38 -31.08 5.35 -41.57
N ALA A 39 -31.92 4.49 -40.99
CA ALA A 39 -33.25 4.18 -41.52
C ALA A 39 -34.14 5.43 -41.55
N LEU A 40 -34.12 6.22 -40.47
CA LEU A 40 -34.81 7.51 -40.40
C LEU A 40 -34.24 8.54 -41.38
N ALA A 41 -32.91 8.60 -41.53
CA ALA A 41 -32.25 9.55 -42.41
C ALA A 41 -32.60 9.32 -43.89
N LYS A 42 -32.75 8.05 -44.30
CA LYS A 42 -33.19 7.69 -45.67
C LYS A 42 -34.64 8.09 -45.97
N ARG A 43 -35.47 8.33 -44.95
CA ARG A 43 -36.90 8.66 -45.09
C ARG A 43 -37.22 10.15 -44.82
N ARG A 44 -36.23 11.03 -44.93
CA ARG A 44 -36.43 12.47 -44.74
C ARG A 44 -37.30 13.08 -45.85
N GLY A 45 -38.27 13.91 -45.46
CA GLY A 45 -39.13 14.67 -46.37
C GLY A 45 -39.54 16.02 -45.78
N ARG A 46 -40.32 16.81 -46.53
CA ARG A 46 -40.77 18.16 -46.08
C ARG A 46 -41.82 18.09 -44.96
N ARG A 47 -42.72 17.10 -44.99
CA ARG A 47 -43.76 16.88 -43.98
C ARG A 47 -43.70 15.44 -43.49
N THR A 48 -44.16 15.21 -42.26
CA THR A 48 -44.28 13.83 -41.77
C THR A 48 -45.59 13.26 -42.29
N VAL A 49 -45.51 12.20 -43.09
CA VAL A 49 -46.68 11.55 -43.69
C VAL A 49 -46.66 10.09 -43.25
N MET A 50 -47.70 9.71 -42.52
CA MET A 50 -48.02 8.31 -42.21
C MET A 50 -49.14 7.91 -43.17
N LEU A 51 -48.90 6.86 -43.95
CA LEU A 51 -49.91 6.27 -44.82
C LEU A 51 -50.49 5.05 -44.11
N GLN A 52 -51.81 4.96 -44.06
CA GLN A 52 -52.48 3.77 -43.55
C GLN A 52 -52.59 2.77 -44.70
N GLU A 53 -51.93 1.62 -44.58
CA GLU A 53 -51.91 0.56 -45.58
C GLU A 53 -52.57 -0.68 -44.96
N GLY A 54 -53.91 -0.75 -45.07
CA GLY A 54 -54.72 -1.75 -44.36
C GLY A 54 -54.89 -1.42 -42.87
N GLU A 55 -54.60 -2.39 -42.00
CA GLU A 55 -54.62 -2.20 -40.54
C GLU A 55 -53.32 -1.58 -39.99
N ASP A 56 -52.26 -1.54 -40.80
CA ASP A 56 -50.94 -1.06 -40.39
C ASP A 56 -50.69 0.41 -40.78
N LEU A 57 -49.93 1.10 -39.95
CA LEU A 57 -49.42 2.45 -40.23
C LEU A 57 -48.01 2.36 -40.81
N VAL A 58 -47.81 2.88 -42.02
CA VAL A 58 -46.51 2.92 -42.70
C VAL A 58 -45.93 4.33 -42.66
N LEU A 59 -44.72 4.46 -42.11
CA LEU A 59 -43.99 5.72 -42.11
C LEU A 59 -43.38 5.99 -43.50
N ASN A 60 -44.03 6.84 -44.30
CA ASN A 60 -43.54 7.17 -45.64
C ASN A 60 -42.40 8.21 -45.60
N SER A 61 -42.59 9.29 -44.86
CA SER A 61 -41.56 10.32 -44.68
C SER A 61 -41.65 11.00 -43.31
N ILE A 62 -40.49 11.44 -42.81
CA ILE A 62 -40.35 12.23 -41.58
C ILE A 62 -39.90 13.66 -41.91
N SER A 63 -40.50 14.66 -41.27
CA SER A 63 -40.09 16.05 -41.49
C SER A 63 -38.67 16.30 -40.97
N HIS A 64 -37.92 17.18 -41.65
CA HIS A 64 -36.56 17.55 -41.24
C HIS A 64 -36.46 18.00 -39.77
N HIS A 65 -37.43 18.78 -39.30
CA HIS A 65 -37.48 19.22 -37.90
C HIS A 65 -37.63 18.05 -36.92
N ARG A 66 -38.53 17.09 -37.21
CA ARG A 66 -38.70 15.91 -36.35
C ARG A 66 -37.47 15.00 -36.39
N PHE A 67 -36.87 14.81 -37.56
CA PHE A 67 -35.63 14.07 -37.68
C PHE A 67 -34.52 14.72 -36.84
N PHE A 68 -34.36 16.04 -36.94
CA PHE A 68 -33.36 16.77 -36.15
C PHE A 68 -33.62 16.64 -34.65
N LEU A 69 -34.87 16.76 -34.20
CA LEU A 69 -35.23 16.53 -32.80
C LEU A 69 -34.90 15.10 -32.34
N VAL A 70 -35.24 14.07 -33.12
CA VAL A 70 -34.92 12.67 -32.78
C VAL A 70 -33.40 12.47 -32.72
N LEU A 71 -32.66 13.06 -33.67
CA LEU A 71 -31.19 12.97 -33.68
C LEU A 71 -30.59 13.63 -32.43
N VAL A 72 -31.01 14.85 -32.09
CA VAL A 72 -30.42 15.63 -30.99
C VAL A 72 -30.88 15.17 -29.61
N LEU A 73 -32.15 14.78 -29.45
CA LEU A 73 -32.72 14.41 -28.15
C LEU A 73 -32.60 12.92 -27.82
N VAL A 74 -32.42 12.05 -28.82
CA VAL A 74 -32.35 10.60 -28.61
C VAL A 74 -31.06 10.01 -29.17
N GLY A 75 -30.80 10.22 -30.46
CA GLY A 75 -29.67 9.60 -31.15
C GLY A 75 -28.31 9.97 -30.57
N ILE A 76 -28.02 11.27 -30.46
CA ILE A 76 -26.75 11.78 -29.93
C ILE A 76 -26.58 11.39 -28.46
N PRO A 77 -27.54 11.64 -27.53
CA PRO A 77 -27.42 11.20 -26.14
C PRO A 77 -27.17 9.71 -25.99
N ARG A 78 -27.89 8.85 -26.73
CA ARG A 78 -27.73 7.38 -26.67
C ARG A 78 -26.34 6.95 -27.13
N LEU A 79 -25.83 7.52 -28.22
CA LEU A 79 -24.46 7.27 -28.70
C LEU A 79 -23.40 7.79 -27.72
N LEU A 80 -23.59 9.00 -27.15
CA LEU A 80 -22.66 9.55 -26.16
C LEU A 80 -22.61 8.68 -24.91
N ILE A 81 -23.76 8.28 -24.39
CA ILE A 81 -23.86 7.39 -23.22
C ILE A 81 -23.13 6.07 -23.51
N ALA A 82 -23.37 5.42 -24.65
CA ALA A 82 -22.67 4.18 -25.01
C ALA A 82 -21.14 4.36 -25.12
N VAL A 83 -20.68 5.45 -25.76
CA VAL A 83 -19.25 5.74 -25.92
C VAL A 83 -18.57 6.06 -24.58
N PHE A 84 -19.22 6.78 -23.67
CA PHE A 84 -18.66 7.09 -22.35
C PHE A 84 -18.79 5.94 -21.35
N LEU A 85 -19.87 5.15 -21.42
CA LEU A 85 -20.06 3.97 -20.57
C LEU A 85 -19.10 2.84 -20.92
N THR A 86 -18.67 2.72 -22.18
CA THR A 86 -17.72 1.68 -22.58
C THR A 86 -16.42 1.70 -21.75
N PRO A 87 -15.61 2.78 -21.74
CA PRO A 87 -14.36 2.83 -20.98
C PRO A 87 -14.58 2.86 -19.47
N THR A 88 -15.65 3.50 -18.99
CA THR A 88 -15.96 3.56 -17.55
C THR A 88 -16.41 2.19 -17.02
N GLY A 89 -17.22 1.44 -17.78
CA GLY A 89 -17.60 0.06 -17.48
C GLY A 89 -16.41 -0.89 -17.47
N ILE A 90 -15.48 -0.77 -18.43
CA ILE A 90 -14.24 -1.56 -18.44
C ILE A 90 -13.38 -1.23 -17.20
N SER A 91 -13.26 0.05 -16.87
CA SER A 91 -12.54 0.48 -15.66
C SER A 91 -13.17 -0.10 -14.40
N TYR A 92 -14.51 -0.09 -14.31
CA TYR A 92 -15.26 -0.67 -13.20
C TYR A 92 -15.04 -2.19 -13.07
N LEU A 93 -15.12 -2.92 -14.18
CA LEU A 93 -14.85 -4.37 -14.21
C LEU A 93 -13.41 -4.71 -13.80
N ARG A 94 -12.43 -3.91 -14.26
CA ARG A 94 -11.01 -4.07 -13.90
C ARG A 94 -10.75 -4.01 -12.39
N TYR A 95 -11.49 -3.19 -11.65
CA TYR A 95 -11.28 -3.03 -10.21
C TYR A 95 -11.96 -4.10 -9.36
N THR A 96 -12.72 -5.00 -9.98
CA THR A 96 -13.40 -6.09 -9.27
C THR A 96 -12.45 -7.27 -9.08
N LEU A 97 -12.12 -7.58 -7.83
CA LEU A 97 -11.12 -8.62 -7.49
C LEU A 97 -11.71 -10.02 -7.38
N SER A 98 -13.01 -10.12 -7.07
CA SER A 98 -13.70 -11.39 -6.92
C SER A 98 -14.30 -11.84 -8.25
N PRO A 99 -14.06 -13.08 -8.71
CA PRO A 99 -14.63 -13.59 -9.96
C PRO A 99 -16.17 -13.66 -9.92
N THR A 100 -16.75 -13.91 -8.75
CA THR A 100 -18.21 -13.92 -8.56
C THR A 100 -18.80 -12.51 -8.70
N GLU A 101 -18.13 -11.52 -8.10
CA GLU A 101 -18.54 -10.12 -8.21
C GLU A 101 -18.34 -9.58 -9.62
N LEU A 102 -17.34 -10.07 -10.36
CA LEU A 102 -17.06 -9.64 -11.72
C LEU A 102 -18.23 -9.93 -12.66
N VAL A 103 -18.80 -11.14 -12.59
CA VAL A 103 -19.98 -11.52 -13.39
C VAL A 103 -21.21 -10.73 -12.94
N LEU A 104 -21.41 -10.57 -11.63
CA LEU A 104 -22.52 -9.79 -11.08
C LEU A 104 -22.46 -8.31 -11.54
N ASN A 105 -21.27 -7.72 -11.48
CA ASN A 105 -21.00 -6.34 -11.90
C ASN A 105 -21.17 -6.17 -13.41
N ALA A 106 -20.76 -7.16 -14.21
CA ALA A 106 -21.00 -7.15 -15.66
C ALA A 106 -22.50 -7.18 -15.98
N MET A 107 -23.29 -8.00 -15.30
CA MET A 107 -24.75 -8.04 -15.49
C MET A 107 -25.42 -6.73 -15.01
N ALA A 108 -24.96 -6.15 -13.90
CA ALA A 108 -25.48 -4.88 -13.39
C ALA A 108 -25.20 -3.72 -14.37
N LEU A 109 -24.06 -3.72 -15.04
CA LEU A 109 -23.76 -2.76 -16.10
C LEU A 109 -24.71 -2.91 -17.29
N THR A 110 -25.11 -4.14 -17.66
CA THR A 110 -26.14 -4.36 -18.70
C THR A 110 -27.49 -3.78 -18.29
N PHE A 111 -27.86 -3.85 -17.01
CA PHE A 111 -29.09 -3.24 -16.51
C PHE A 111 -29.10 -1.71 -16.72
N ILE A 112 -27.97 -1.02 -16.51
CA ILE A 112 -27.86 0.42 -16.72
C ILE A 112 -28.18 0.82 -18.16
N ILE A 113 -27.79 0.00 -19.14
CA ILE A 113 -28.08 0.26 -20.56
C ILE A 113 -29.59 0.18 -20.81
N GLN A 114 -30.31 -0.72 -20.13
CA GLN A 114 -31.75 -0.95 -20.34
C GLN A 114 -32.65 0.08 -19.64
N ILE A 115 -32.08 1.00 -18.87
CA ILE A 115 -32.83 1.99 -18.10
C ILE A 115 -33.64 2.90 -19.03
N ASP A 116 -33.15 3.24 -20.22
CA ASP A 116 -33.86 4.10 -21.17
C ASP A 116 -35.17 3.45 -21.67
N GLU A 117 -35.13 2.16 -21.98
CA GLU A 117 -36.31 1.37 -22.35
C GLU A 117 -37.30 1.26 -21.19
N MET A 118 -36.82 1.12 -19.95
CA MET A 118 -37.67 1.15 -18.76
C MET A 118 -38.35 2.51 -18.57
N PHE A 119 -37.63 3.61 -18.80
CA PHE A 119 -38.20 4.95 -18.76
C PHE A 119 -39.24 5.17 -19.88
N TYR A 120 -38.95 4.68 -21.09
CA TYR A 120 -39.92 4.71 -22.18
C TYR A 120 -41.20 3.94 -21.79
N GLU A 121 -41.07 2.74 -21.21
CA GLU A 121 -42.22 1.96 -20.77
C GLU A 121 -42.97 2.59 -19.58
N ALA A 122 -42.30 3.34 -18.71
CA ALA A 122 -42.99 4.02 -17.60
C ALA A 122 -43.69 5.32 -18.03
N PHE A 123 -43.02 6.15 -18.83
CA PHE A 123 -43.43 7.54 -19.06
C PHE A 123 -44.03 7.83 -20.43
N ALA A 124 -43.85 6.97 -21.44
CA ALA A 124 -44.43 7.21 -22.76
C ALA A 124 -45.98 7.14 -22.71
N PRO A 125 -46.71 8.16 -23.21
CA PRO A 125 -48.17 8.17 -23.21
C PRO A 125 -48.75 6.94 -23.93
N ARG A 126 -49.83 6.36 -23.37
CA ARG A 126 -50.50 5.17 -23.95
C ARG A 126 -50.83 5.32 -25.44
N ARG A 127 -51.26 6.52 -25.86
CA ARG A 127 -51.57 6.83 -27.27
C ARG A 127 -50.34 6.65 -28.17
N MET A 128 -49.16 7.09 -27.74
CA MET A 128 -47.93 6.95 -28.52
C MET A 128 -47.50 5.50 -28.62
N LYS A 129 -47.67 4.72 -27.54
CA LYS A 129 -47.42 3.27 -27.57
C LYS A 129 -48.37 2.53 -28.51
N CYS A 130 -49.66 2.90 -28.54
CA CYS A 130 -50.60 2.30 -29.50
C CYS A 130 -50.20 2.60 -30.95
N VAL A 131 -49.82 3.84 -31.26
CA VAL A 131 -49.36 4.22 -32.61
C VAL A 131 -48.08 3.50 -32.99
N LEU A 132 -47.11 3.38 -32.08
CA LEU A 132 -45.85 2.66 -32.34
C LEU A 132 -46.06 1.16 -32.51
N ARG A 133 -47.01 0.55 -31.80
CA ARG A 133 -47.37 -0.87 -31.96
C ARG A 133 -48.06 -1.18 -33.30
N GLN A 134 -48.82 -0.22 -33.83
CA GLN A 134 -49.46 -0.30 -35.15
C GLN A 134 -48.50 0.09 -36.30
N LEU A 135 -47.30 0.59 -35.98
CA LEU A 135 -46.35 0.99 -36.99
C LEU A 135 -45.65 -0.25 -37.56
N LYS A 136 -45.76 -0.44 -38.88
CA LYS A 136 -45.03 -1.52 -39.56
C LYS A 136 -43.52 -1.33 -39.37
N PRO A 137 -42.73 -2.41 -39.17
CA PRO A 137 -41.28 -2.31 -39.08
C PRO A 137 -40.73 -1.52 -40.26
N ILE A 138 -39.89 -0.52 -39.98
CA ILE A 138 -39.37 0.37 -41.02
C ILE A 138 -38.57 -0.48 -42.01
N PRO A 139 -38.99 -0.58 -43.29
CA PRO A 139 -38.25 -1.36 -44.26
C PRO A 139 -36.92 -0.66 -44.51
N MET A 140 -35.86 -1.20 -43.92
CA MET A 140 -34.50 -0.88 -44.30
C MET A 140 -34.34 -1.42 -45.71
N GLY A 141 -34.34 -0.52 -46.71
CA GLY A 141 -34.21 -0.93 -48.11
C GLY A 141 -33.06 -1.92 -48.23
N SER A 142 -33.37 -3.14 -48.69
CA SER A 142 -32.34 -4.14 -48.89
C SER A 142 -31.39 -3.57 -49.94
N PHE A 143 -30.21 -3.12 -49.53
CA PHE A 143 -29.08 -3.23 -50.43
C PHE A 143 -29.11 -4.67 -50.94
N SER A 144 -29.01 -4.91 -52.24
CA SER A 144 -29.00 -6.26 -52.82
C SER A 144 -28.01 -7.15 -52.04
N MET A 145 -28.51 -7.90 -51.05
CA MET A 145 -27.71 -8.47 -49.95
C MET A 145 -27.60 -9.99 -50.07
N ARG A 146 -27.80 -10.53 -51.27
CA ARG A 146 -27.73 -11.98 -51.50
C ARG A 146 -26.30 -12.53 -51.38
N HIS A 147 -25.28 -11.67 -51.33
CA HIS A 147 -23.87 -12.05 -51.15
C HIS A 147 -23.08 -11.27 -50.07
N SER A 148 -23.63 -10.21 -49.46
CA SER A 148 -22.87 -9.33 -48.53
C SER A 148 -23.26 -9.43 -47.05
N GLY A 149 -24.22 -10.28 -46.69
CA GLY A 149 -24.59 -10.52 -45.28
C GLY A 149 -23.43 -11.05 -44.41
N GLY A 150 -22.54 -11.84 -45.02
CA GLY A 150 -21.30 -12.29 -44.37
C GLY A 150 -20.35 -11.14 -44.04
N LEU A 151 -20.17 -10.18 -44.95
CA LEU A 151 -19.18 -9.12 -44.82
C LEU A 151 -19.45 -8.17 -43.64
N PHE A 152 -20.72 -7.85 -43.38
CA PHE A 152 -21.07 -7.01 -42.22
C PHE A 152 -20.89 -7.76 -40.90
N SER A 153 -21.20 -9.06 -40.89
CA SER A 153 -21.04 -9.89 -39.70
C SER A 153 -19.56 -10.11 -39.39
N THR A 154 -18.73 -10.35 -40.41
CA THR A 154 -17.28 -10.47 -40.25
C THR A 154 -16.64 -9.14 -39.84
N LEU A 155 -17.10 -8.02 -40.40
CA LEU A 155 -16.63 -6.69 -39.99
C LEU A 155 -16.96 -6.40 -38.51
N ARG A 156 -18.17 -6.74 -38.05
CA ARG A 156 -18.55 -6.58 -36.63
C ARG A 156 -17.66 -7.41 -35.71
N LEU A 157 -17.41 -8.67 -36.06
CA LEU A 157 -16.52 -9.53 -35.29
C LEU A 157 -15.10 -8.97 -35.27
N PHE A 158 -14.60 -8.45 -36.40
CA PHE A 158 -13.28 -7.83 -36.47
C PHE A 158 -13.18 -6.58 -35.57
N ILE A 159 -14.20 -5.71 -35.59
CA ILE A 159 -14.28 -4.53 -34.71
C ILE A 159 -14.29 -4.98 -33.25
N LEU A 160 -15.09 -5.98 -32.89
CA LEU A 160 -15.14 -6.50 -31.51
C LEU A 160 -13.77 -7.02 -31.05
N VAL A 161 -13.11 -7.84 -31.86
CA VAL A 161 -11.77 -8.39 -31.56
C VAL A 161 -10.73 -7.28 -31.48
N ALA A 162 -10.76 -6.30 -32.38
CA ALA A 162 -9.84 -5.17 -32.37
C ALA A 162 -10.00 -4.30 -31.11
N VAL A 163 -11.24 -4.01 -30.72
CA VAL A 163 -11.54 -3.25 -29.49
C VAL A 163 -11.17 -4.06 -28.24
N LEU A 164 -11.44 -5.36 -28.22
CA LEU A 164 -11.03 -6.24 -27.12
C LEU A 164 -9.50 -6.31 -27.00
N ALA A 165 -8.78 -6.47 -28.11
CA ALA A 165 -7.32 -6.46 -28.12
C ALA A 165 -6.76 -5.10 -27.67
N GLY A 166 -7.34 -4.00 -28.16
CA GLY A 166 -6.96 -2.65 -27.72
C GLY A 166 -7.18 -2.43 -26.23
N THR A 167 -8.35 -2.79 -25.69
CA THR A 167 -8.65 -2.67 -24.26
C THR A 167 -7.75 -3.58 -23.42
N TYR A 168 -7.43 -4.78 -23.90
CA TYR A 168 -6.45 -5.64 -23.26
C TYR A 168 -5.07 -4.96 -23.16
N VAL A 169 -4.54 -4.48 -24.29
CA VAL A 169 -3.19 -3.89 -24.36
C VAL A 169 -3.10 -2.56 -23.60
N PHE A 170 -4.08 -1.67 -23.74
CA PHE A 170 -4.00 -0.31 -23.18
C PHE A 170 -4.52 -0.20 -21.74
N MET A 171 -5.47 -1.04 -21.31
CA MET A 171 -6.11 -0.91 -19.99
C MET A 171 -5.77 -2.08 -19.04
N LEU A 172 -5.92 -3.33 -19.50
CA LEU A 172 -5.79 -4.51 -18.64
C LEU A 172 -4.31 -4.91 -18.42
N GLN A 173 -3.51 -5.01 -19.48
CA GLN A 173 -2.10 -5.39 -19.42
C GLN A 173 -1.26 -4.55 -18.45
N PRO A 174 -1.32 -3.19 -18.46
CA PRO A 174 -0.54 -2.39 -17.51
C PRO A 174 -1.00 -2.60 -16.07
N PHE A 175 -2.29 -2.87 -15.84
CA PHE A 175 -2.82 -3.19 -14.52
C PHE A 175 -2.31 -4.55 -14.03
N TYR A 176 -2.45 -5.60 -14.83
CA TYR A 176 -1.95 -6.93 -14.50
C TYR A 176 -0.45 -6.95 -14.27
N SER A 177 0.30 -6.18 -15.08
CA SER A 177 1.74 -6.01 -14.87
C SER A 177 2.01 -5.45 -13.49
N ARG A 178 1.35 -4.35 -13.08
CA ARG A 178 1.56 -3.76 -11.74
C ARG A 178 1.22 -4.72 -10.61
N VAL A 179 0.16 -5.52 -10.76
CA VAL A 179 -0.20 -6.55 -9.78
C VAL A 179 0.89 -7.62 -9.71
N LYS A 180 1.40 -8.08 -10.84
CA LYS A 180 2.49 -9.06 -10.91
C LYS A 180 3.80 -8.52 -10.35
N TRP A 181 4.13 -7.25 -10.61
CA TRP A 181 5.28 -6.56 -10.02
C TRP A 181 5.12 -6.44 -8.50
N ALA A 182 3.92 -6.14 -8.01
CA ALA A 182 3.67 -6.08 -6.57
C ALA A 182 3.79 -7.47 -5.92
N GLU A 183 3.26 -8.52 -6.57
CA GLU A 183 3.46 -9.90 -6.14
C GLU A 183 4.95 -10.25 -6.08
N GLU A 184 5.71 -9.91 -7.12
CA GLU A 184 7.14 -10.16 -7.17
C GLU A 184 7.86 -9.36 -6.08
N ILE A 185 7.57 -8.08 -5.88
CA ILE A 185 8.22 -7.27 -4.83
C ILE A 185 7.91 -7.81 -3.41
N LEU A 186 6.68 -8.26 -3.18
CA LEU A 186 6.23 -8.72 -1.85
C LEU A 186 6.63 -10.17 -1.55
N CYS A 187 6.68 -11.02 -2.57
CA CYS A 187 6.86 -12.47 -2.43
C CYS A 187 8.19 -12.96 -3.01
N SER A 188 9.01 -12.11 -3.62
CA SER A 188 10.38 -12.47 -4.03
C SER A 188 11.37 -12.23 -2.90
N GLY A 189 12.56 -12.80 -3.07
CA GLY A 189 13.61 -12.73 -2.06
C GLY A 189 13.46 -13.79 -0.97
N GLU A 190 14.13 -13.56 0.15
CA GLU A 190 14.06 -14.41 1.33
C GLU A 190 12.86 -13.94 2.17
N THR A 191 11.82 -14.77 2.29
CA THR A 191 10.63 -14.48 3.13
C THR A 191 10.81 -14.95 4.57
N ASP A 192 11.79 -15.81 4.81
CA ASP A 192 12.03 -16.46 6.09
C ASP A 192 13.08 -15.68 6.89
N PHE A 193 12.72 -14.47 7.33
CA PHE A 193 13.56 -13.67 8.24
C PHE A 193 12.73 -12.96 9.30
N ILE A 194 13.35 -12.72 10.45
CA ILE A 194 12.86 -11.76 11.45
C ILE A 194 13.80 -10.57 11.51
N TYR A 195 13.26 -9.42 11.87
CA TYR A 195 14.05 -8.24 12.16
C TYR A 195 13.56 -7.57 13.44
N SER A 196 14.47 -6.86 14.10
CA SER A 196 14.16 -6.01 15.25
C SER A 196 15.04 -4.77 15.21
N VAL A 197 14.59 -3.69 15.85
CA VAL A 197 15.38 -2.46 16.00
C VAL A 197 15.90 -2.41 17.42
N HIS A 198 17.21 -2.34 17.57
CA HIS A 198 17.79 -2.25 18.90
C HIS A 198 17.39 -0.92 19.57
N PRO A 199 16.76 -0.93 20.75
CA PRO A 199 16.16 0.26 21.36
C PRO A 199 17.22 1.32 21.71
N GLY A 200 18.40 0.90 22.15
CA GLY A 200 19.53 1.79 22.43
C GLY A 200 20.15 2.46 21.19
N THR A 201 20.56 1.69 20.17
CA THR A 201 21.32 2.21 19.00
C THR A 201 20.45 2.61 17.81
N GLY A 202 19.20 2.13 17.73
CA GLY A 202 18.33 2.34 16.58
C GLY A 202 18.74 1.56 15.32
N ILE A 203 19.69 0.62 15.46
CA ILE A 203 20.16 -0.23 14.35
C ILE A 203 19.17 -1.38 14.15
N VAL A 204 18.78 -1.61 12.90
CA VAL A 204 17.91 -2.73 12.53
C VAL A 204 18.75 -3.98 12.38
N GLN A 205 18.50 -4.99 13.21
CA GLN A 205 19.11 -6.31 13.13
C GLN A 205 18.13 -7.27 12.46
N ALA A 206 18.62 -8.11 11.55
CA ALA A 206 17.81 -9.14 10.91
C ALA A 206 18.56 -10.47 10.88
N THR A 207 17.83 -11.58 11.00
CA THR A 207 18.36 -12.95 10.85
C THR A 207 17.32 -13.83 10.18
N LYS A 208 17.77 -14.93 9.57
CA LYS A 208 16.87 -15.92 8.99
C LYS A 208 15.99 -16.55 10.07
N SER A 209 14.70 -16.68 9.81
CA SER A 209 13.81 -17.52 10.59
C SER A 209 13.93 -18.96 10.12
N MET A 210 13.36 -19.90 10.88
CA MET A 210 13.17 -21.23 10.33
C MET A 210 12.33 -21.10 9.06
N ALA A 211 12.80 -21.69 7.96
CA ALA A 211 11.92 -21.93 6.83
C ALA A 211 10.73 -22.68 7.40
N ALA A 212 9.53 -22.17 7.14
CA ALA A 212 8.35 -22.90 7.51
C ALA A 212 8.28 -24.11 6.57
N ASP A 213 8.99 -25.19 6.91
CA ASP A 213 8.84 -26.51 6.31
C ASP A 213 7.44 -27.00 6.69
N PHE A 214 6.45 -26.43 6.02
CA PHE A 214 5.03 -26.76 6.09
C PHE A 214 4.74 -28.11 5.41
N GLU A 215 5.69 -29.05 5.44
CA GLU A 215 5.41 -30.44 5.09
C GLU A 215 4.75 -31.20 6.26
N GLY A 216 4.77 -30.64 7.48
CA GLY A 216 4.29 -31.29 8.70
C GLY A 216 3.06 -30.68 9.39
N GLY A 217 2.27 -29.84 8.72
CA GLY A 217 1.11 -29.18 9.34
C GLY A 217 1.47 -28.19 10.47
N LEU A 218 0.48 -27.46 11.00
CA LEU A 218 0.67 -26.62 12.19
C LEU A 218 0.90 -27.52 13.41
N SER A 219 1.87 -27.17 14.26
CA SER A 219 1.97 -27.84 15.57
C SER A 219 0.71 -27.58 16.40
N GLU A 220 0.38 -28.49 17.32
CA GLU A 220 -0.78 -28.33 18.22
C GLU A 220 -0.75 -26.98 18.96
N THR A 221 0.43 -26.53 19.37
CA THR A 221 0.62 -25.22 20.02
C THR A 221 0.32 -24.04 19.08
N GLN A 222 0.75 -24.10 17.81
CA GLN A 222 0.43 -23.07 16.82
C GLN A 222 -1.07 -23.06 16.53
N GLN A 223 -1.71 -24.23 16.47
CA GLN A 223 -3.15 -24.36 16.28
C GLN A 223 -3.94 -23.78 17.46
N ARG A 224 -3.50 -24.00 18.70
CA ARG A 224 -4.11 -23.38 19.90
C ARG A 224 -3.92 -21.86 19.96
N VAL A 225 -2.77 -21.35 19.53
CA VAL A 225 -2.55 -19.90 19.43
C VAL A 225 -3.45 -19.29 18.34
N LEU A 226 -3.64 -19.98 17.22
CA LEU A 226 -4.58 -19.60 16.16
C LEU A 226 -6.04 -19.63 16.62
N GLU A 227 -6.44 -20.65 17.39
CA GLU A 227 -7.76 -20.74 18.03
C GLU A 227 -7.97 -19.58 19.00
N LEU A 228 -6.99 -19.30 19.87
CA LEU A 228 -7.05 -18.22 20.86
C LEU A 228 -7.03 -16.82 20.23
N ALA A 229 -6.36 -16.66 19.08
CA ALA A 229 -6.35 -15.40 18.36
C ALA A 229 -7.74 -15.04 17.78
N HIS A 230 -8.69 -15.98 17.76
CA HIS A 230 -10.05 -15.81 17.21
C HIS A 230 -10.11 -14.92 15.95
N PRO A 231 -9.26 -15.16 14.93
CA PRO A 231 -9.38 -14.41 13.69
C PRO A 231 -10.77 -14.70 13.10
N ASN A 232 -11.42 -13.72 12.47
CA ASN A 232 -12.71 -13.99 11.84
C ASN A 232 -12.50 -14.89 10.60
N LEU A 233 -12.63 -16.19 10.82
CA LEU A 233 -12.32 -17.27 9.87
C LEU A 233 -13.38 -17.50 8.80
N SER A 234 -14.52 -16.82 8.88
CA SER A 234 -15.60 -16.97 7.90
C SER A 234 -15.23 -16.47 6.50
N ALA A 235 -14.26 -15.55 6.40
CA ALA A 235 -13.64 -15.15 5.13
C ALA A 235 -12.39 -16.00 4.78
N TRP A 236 -11.98 -16.92 5.66
CA TRP A 236 -10.69 -17.61 5.67
C TRP A 236 -10.81 -19.09 5.29
N ASN A 237 -11.81 -19.42 4.47
CA ASN A 237 -11.88 -20.73 3.83
C ASN A 237 -11.40 -20.71 2.37
N LYS A 238 -10.62 -19.70 1.96
CA LYS A 238 -9.84 -19.82 0.71
C LYS A 238 -8.68 -18.88 0.47
N THR A 239 -8.48 -17.76 1.18
CA THR A 239 -7.35 -16.89 0.84
C THR A 239 -6.97 -15.94 1.98
N ILE A 240 -5.67 -15.66 2.07
CA ILE A 240 -4.99 -14.42 2.54
C ILE A 240 -4.19 -14.53 3.85
N GLY A 241 -2.89 -14.22 3.75
CA GLY A 241 -2.20 -13.23 4.60
C GLY A 241 -1.52 -12.23 3.64
N ARG A 242 -2.06 -11.04 3.37
CA ARG A 242 -2.23 -9.75 4.08
C ARG A 242 -1.00 -8.83 4.02
N MET A 243 -1.31 -7.63 3.53
CA MET A 243 -0.53 -6.39 3.32
C MET A 243 -0.07 -5.78 4.67
N ALA A 244 0.78 -4.75 4.80
CA ALA A 244 1.08 -3.59 3.96
C ALA A 244 2.34 -2.81 4.43
N SER A 245 2.88 -2.05 3.47
CA SER A 245 3.33 -0.65 3.56
C SER A 245 4.61 -0.22 4.32
N SER A 246 5.63 0.08 3.49
CA SER A 246 6.29 1.39 3.30
C SER A 246 6.77 2.20 4.52
N ARG A 247 8.09 2.19 4.71
CA ARG A 247 9.00 3.34 4.52
C ARG A 247 10.37 2.77 4.19
N THR A 248 11.18 3.46 3.40
CA THR A 248 12.57 3.09 3.10
C THR A 248 13.37 3.05 4.40
N ILE A 249 13.46 1.88 5.01
CA ILE A 249 14.32 1.62 6.17
C ILE A 249 15.57 0.97 5.63
N GLN A 250 16.70 1.67 5.74
CA GLN A 250 18.01 1.07 5.56
C GLN A 250 18.22 0.07 6.71
N VAL A 251 18.02 -1.22 6.40
CA VAL A 251 18.27 -2.36 7.29
C VAL A 251 19.74 -2.76 7.11
N PHE A 252 20.51 -2.80 8.20
CA PHE A 252 21.92 -3.14 8.14
C PHE A 252 22.25 -4.24 9.17
N MET A 253 22.68 -5.38 8.64
CA MET A 253 22.93 -6.64 9.33
C MET A 253 24.32 -6.69 10.00
N PHE A 254 24.41 -7.26 11.22
CA PHE A 254 25.64 -7.84 11.79
C PHE A 254 25.34 -9.13 12.57
N PRO A 255 26.30 -10.09 12.66
CA PRO A 255 27.70 -10.01 12.26
C PRO A 255 28.09 -11.11 11.24
N ASP A 256 28.00 -10.79 9.96
CA ASP A 256 28.92 -11.20 8.88
C ASP A 256 28.28 -10.71 7.56
N PRO A 257 28.82 -9.69 6.87
CA PRO A 257 28.32 -9.25 5.56
C PRO A 257 28.28 -10.36 4.50
N GLY A 258 29.00 -11.48 4.71
CA GLY A 258 28.95 -12.68 3.87
C GLY A 258 27.76 -13.62 4.13
N ALA A 259 27.07 -13.46 5.27
CA ALA A 259 26.00 -14.32 5.77
C ALA A 259 24.85 -14.54 4.79
N PHE A 260 24.32 -13.47 4.21
CA PHE A 260 23.20 -13.53 3.27
C PHE A 260 23.63 -13.67 1.80
N ARG A 261 24.92 -13.47 1.48
CA ARG A 261 25.45 -13.71 0.13
C ARG A 261 25.63 -15.20 -0.14
N ASN A 262 25.92 -15.98 0.91
CA ASN A 262 25.87 -17.43 0.85
C ASN A 262 24.45 -17.92 1.15
N LYS A 263 23.75 -18.40 0.12
CA LYS A 263 22.43 -19.06 0.26
C LYS A 263 22.42 -20.23 1.26
N SER A 264 23.59 -20.71 1.69
CA SER A 264 23.77 -21.86 2.59
C SER A 264 23.86 -21.52 4.08
N GLN A 265 23.69 -20.27 4.52
CA GLN A 265 23.63 -20.02 5.96
C GLN A 265 22.35 -20.59 6.56
N HIS A 266 22.54 -21.60 7.41
CA HIS A 266 21.51 -22.28 8.17
C HIS A 266 20.94 -21.37 9.27
N TYR A 267 19.69 -21.64 9.64
CA TYR A 267 19.01 -21.04 10.79
C TYR A 267 19.89 -21.09 12.05
N ASP A 268 20.20 -19.93 12.63
CA ASP A 268 20.88 -19.80 13.92
C ASP A 268 19.85 -19.47 15.01
N SER A 269 19.51 -20.48 15.82
CA SER A 269 18.57 -20.37 16.93
C SER A 269 18.97 -19.32 17.99
N HIS A 270 20.27 -19.09 18.19
CA HIS A 270 20.76 -18.09 19.14
C HIS A 270 20.60 -16.68 18.58
N ALA A 271 20.95 -16.45 17.31
CA ALA A 271 20.71 -15.17 16.65
C ALA A 271 19.21 -14.85 16.59
N PHE A 272 18.37 -15.83 16.27
CA PHE A 272 16.92 -15.69 16.27
C PHE A 272 16.38 -15.26 17.65
N SER A 273 16.74 -16.01 18.69
CA SER A 273 16.28 -15.73 20.05
C SER A 273 16.73 -14.36 20.54
N ARG A 274 17.97 -13.95 20.20
CA ARG A 274 18.48 -12.61 20.52
C ARG A 274 17.68 -11.51 19.83
N ILE A 275 17.45 -11.59 18.53
CA ILE A 275 16.70 -10.56 17.79
C ILE A 275 15.24 -10.50 18.24
N ALA A 276 14.63 -11.67 18.53
CA ALA A 276 13.29 -11.74 19.09
C ALA A 276 13.20 -11.11 20.49
N ALA A 277 14.23 -11.30 21.33
CA ALA A 277 14.32 -10.63 22.63
C ALA A 277 14.48 -9.10 22.48
N THR A 278 15.33 -8.64 21.56
CA THR A 278 15.54 -7.21 21.26
C THR A 278 14.23 -6.48 20.95
N ALA A 279 13.24 -7.15 20.35
CA ALA A 279 11.94 -6.54 20.04
C ALA A 279 11.09 -6.19 21.28
N ARG A 280 11.39 -6.81 22.44
CA ARG A 280 10.70 -6.57 23.72
C ARG A 280 11.51 -5.70 24.67
N ASP A 281 12.79 -5.52 24.39
CA ASP A 281 13.70 -4.76 25.25
C ASP A 281 13.36 -3.27 25.24
N ASP A 282 13.42 -2.65 26.42
CA ASP A 282 13.46 -1.19 26.53
C ASP A 282 14.90 -0.68 26.33
N ILE A 283 15.09 0.64 26.35
CA ILE A 283 16.41 1.27 26.15
C ILE A 283 17.42 0.77 27.20
N MET A 284 16.95 0.55 28.44
CA MET A 284 17.78 0.11 29.54
C MET A 284 18.24 -1.34 29.37
N GLU A 285 17.36 -2.26 28.99
CA GLU A 285 17.70 -3.65 28.75
C GLU A 285 18.61 -3.79 27.54
N GLY A 286 18.30 -3.09 26.45
CA GLY A 286 19.17 -3.03 25.27
C GLY A 286 20.58 -2.52 25.60
N SER A 287 20.71 -1.59 26.53
CA SER A 287 22.02 -1.03 26.95
C SER A 287 22.97 -2.07 27.56
N ARG A 288 22.47 -3.23 28.03
CA ARG A 288 23.29 -4.29 28.63
C ARG A 288 24.15 -5.01 27.61
N THR A 289 23.66 -5.11 26.38
CA THR A 289 24.36 -5.80 25.29
C THR A 289 25.49 -4.94 24.69
N LEU A 290 25.42 -3.62 24.89
CA LEU A 290 26.37 -2.66 24.30
C LEU A 290 27.73 -2.66 24.99
N ALA A 291 28.78 -2.45 24.19
CA ALA A 291 30.14 -2.22 24.69
C ALA A 291 30.29 -0.78 25.21
N CYS A 292 31.22 -0.58 26.15
CA CYS A 292 31.55 0.76 26.64
C CYS A 292 32.69 1.39 25.83
N GLU A 293 32.50 1.48 24.52
CA GLU A 293 33.51 1.96 23.57
C GLU A 293 32.79 2.71 22.43
N ASP A 294 33.42 3.76 21.91
CA ASP A 294 32.89 4.49 20.75
C ASP A 294 33.02 3.63 19.51
N VAL A 295 31.99 3.64 18.67
CA VAL A 295 31.92 2.78 17.49
C VAL A 295 33.08 2.99 16.50
N ASP A 296 33.63 4.20 16.42
CA ASP A 296 34.79 4.52 15.58
C ASP A 296 36.08 3.79 16.01
N ARG A 297 36.12 3.28 17.25
CA ARG A 297 37.28 2.54 17.81
C ARG A 297 37.08 1.03 17.80
N ILE A 298 35.86 0.55 17.55
CA ILE A 298 35.54 -0.87 17.55
C ILE A 298 35.83 -1.43 16.16
N SER A 299 37.03 -1.95 15.95
CA SER A 299 37.44 -2.55 14.67
C SER A 299 36.75 -3.89 14.35
N ALA A 300 35.93 -4.44 15.25
CA ALA A 300 35.55 -5.87 15.19
C ALA A 300 34.05 -6.22 15.33
N SER A 301 33.12 -5.30 15.62
CA SER A 301 31.71 -5.72 15.88
C SER A 301 30.59 -4.87 15.29
N ILE A 302 30.86 -3.64 14.86
CA ILE A 302 29.89 -2.81 14.15
C ILE A 302 30.65 -2.16 13.01
N ASP A 303 30.36 -2.54 11.78
CA ASP A 303 31.01 -1.95 10.62
C ASP A 303 30.72 -0.44 10.62
N VAL A 304 31.77 0.35 10.43
CA VAL A 304 31.73 1.82 10.40
C VAL A 304 30.69 2.31 9.38
N HIS A 305 30.45 1.50 8.33
CA HIS A 305 29.43 1.73 7.32
C HIS A 305 27.98 1.77 7.83
N VAL A 306 27.70 1.24 9.02
CA VAL A 306 26.34 1.16 9.59
C VAL A 306 26.13 2.19 10.68
N ALA A 307 27.14 2.44 11.50
CA ALA A 307 27.06 3.43 12.56
C ALA A 307 27.16 4.86 12.01
N GLY A 308 28.02 5.11 11.01
CA GLY A 308 28.21 6.44 10.42
C GLY A 308 26.92 7.09 9.91
N PRO A 309 26.07 6.42 9.11
CA PRO A 309 24.77 6.97 8.68
C PRO A 309 23.82 7.26 9.84
N ARG A 310 23.86 6.47 10.93
CA ARG A 310 23.02 6.69 12.12
C ARG A 310 23.51 7.87 12.93
N ILE A 311 24.82 8.03 13.08
CA ILE A 311 25.44 9.23 13.66
C ILE A 311 25.08 10.45 12.81
N LYS A 312 25.16 10.35 11.48
CA LYS A 312 24.77 11.42 10.56
C LYS A 312 23.30 11.82 10.69
N ALA A 313 22.40 10.85 10.76
CA ALA A 313 20.99 11.12 10.99
C ALA A 313 20.75 11.77 12.37
N ALA A 314 21.46 11.32 13.41
CA ALA A 314 21.34 11.85 14.75
C ALA A 314 22.06 13.21 14.95
N THR A 315 22.90 13.64 14.01
CA THR A 315 23.56 14.95 14.00
C THR A 315 22.96 15.90 12.95
N ASP A 316 21.80 15.57 12.40
CA ASP A 316 21.12 16.36 11.35
C ASP A 316 22.03 16.60 10.13
N GLY A 317 22.84 15.60 9.78
CA GLY A 317 23.74 15.61 8.63
C GLY A 317 25.16 16.11 8.91
N LYS A 318 25.47 16.57 10.14
CA LYS A 318 26.68 17.34 10.43
C LYS A 318 27.95 16.51 10.64
N SER A 319 27.84 15.29 11.17
CA SER A 319 29.02 14.43 11.38
C SER A 319 28.71 12.96 11.17
N GLN A 320 29.74 12.20 10.82
CA GLN A 320 29.70 10.74 10.71
C GLN A 320 30.57 10.04 11.77
N SER A 321 31.25 10.80 12.61
CA SER A 321 32.16 10.30 13.64
C SER A 321 31.71 10.74 15.03
N CYS A 322 32.03 9.94 16.04
CA CYS A 322 31.79 10.24 17.44
C CYS A 322 32.50 11.51 17.92
N THR A 323 33.63 11.91 17.34
CA THR A 323 34.41 13.06 17.84
C THR A 323 33.62 14.37 17.87
N ASP A 324 32.68 14.53 16.93
CA ASP A 324 31.98 15.81 16.74
C ASP A 324 30.61 15.84 17.44
N VAL A 325 30.19 14.74 18.07
CA VAL A 325 28.83 14.61 18.63
C VAL A 325 28.73 15.10 20.07
N ASN A 326 29.85 15.46 20.69
CA ASN A 326 29.99 15.81 22.10
C ASN A 326 28.91 16.81 22.58
N THR A 327 28.69 17.88 21.81
CA THR A 327 27.71 18.94 22.14
C THR A 327 26.24 18.51 22.07
N LEU A 328 25.95 17.39 21.41
CA LEU A 328 24.61 16.85 21.22
C LEU A 328 24.25 15.77 22.26
N CYS A 329 25.24 15.26 23.00
CA CYS A 329 25.07 14.20 23.98
C CYS A 329 24.14 14.59 25.14
N SER A 330 23.98 15.88 25.44
CA SER A 330 23.13 16.37 26.54
C SER A 330 21.65 16.51 26.21
N ARG A 331 21.24 16.22 24.97
CA ARG A 331 19.84 16.36 24.53
C ARG A 331 19.01 15.12 24.83
N MET A 332 17.78 15.28 25.31
CA MET A 332 16.90 14.16 25.67
C MET A 332 16.72 13.15 24.52
N SER A 333 16.47 13.64 23.29
CA SER A 333 16.17 12.82 22.11
C SER A 333 17.36 12.04 21.52
N ARG A 334 18.58 12.25 22.02
CA ARG A 334 19.81 11.70 21.42
C ARG A 334 20.31 10.42 22.10
N ASN A 335 19.39 9.52 22.47
CA ASN A 335 19.71 8.22 23.09
C ASN A 335 20.67 7.38 22.22
N HIS A 336 20.46 7.37 20.90
CA HIS A 336 21.28 6.62 19.96
C HIS A 336 22.73 7.11 19.90
N LEU A 337 22.98 8.41 20.07
CA LEU A 337 24.34 8.94 20.13
C LEU A 337 25.07 8.46 21.38
N ARG A 338 24.39 8.46 22.53
CA ARG A 338 24.95 7.93 23.79
C ARG A 338 25.21 6.43 23.73
N ALA A 339 24.40 5.69 22.97
CA ALA A 339 24.58 4.26 22.76
C ALA A 339 25.73 3.92 21.79
N LEU A 340 25.93 4.74 20.74
CA LEU A 340 26.96 4.53 19.71
C LEU A 340 28.32 5.15 20.08
N CYS A 341 28.31 6.26 20.82
CA CYS A 341 29.47 7.05 21.20
C CYS A 341 29.53 7.25 22.73
N PRO A 342 29.49 6.17 23.53
CA PRO A 342 29.36 6.28 24.98
C PRO A 342 30.58 6.91 25.66
N VAL A 343 31.78 6.76 25.11
CA VAL A 343 33.01 7.34 25.67
C VAL A 343 33.06 8.82 25.35
N THR A 344 32.80 9.22 24.09
CA THR A 344 32.75 10.63 23.72
C THR A 344 31.62 11.37 24.44
N CYS A 345 30.47 10.74 24.65
CA CYS A 345 29.39 11.30 25.46
C CYS A 345 29.63 11.24 26.98
N GLY A 346 30.76 10.66 27.43
CA GLY A 346 31.15 10.62 28.84
C GLY A 346 30.28 9.71 29.72
N CYS A 347 29.67 8.67 29.18
CA CYS A 347 28.86 7.71 29.95
C CYS A 347 29.65 6.99 31.07
N SER A 348 30.98 6.96 30.99
CA SER A 348 31.88 6.42 32.01
C SER A 348 32.67 7.49 32.78
N ASN A 349 32.45 8.78 32.50
CA ASN A 349 33.15 9.90 33.14
C ASN A 349 32.33 10.44 34.32
N ILE A 350 32.94 10.59 35.49
CA ILE A 350 32.29 11.10 36.71
C ILE A 350 32.32 12.63 36.77
N GLN A 351 33.44 13.25 36.38
CA GLN A 351 33.69 14.66 36.64
C GLN A 351 32.84 15.54 35.74
N ASP A 352 32.90 15.28 34.44
CA ASP A 352 32.35 16.19 33.43
C ASP A 352 31.76 15.41 32.26
N PRO A 353 30.66 14.65 32.45
CA PRO A 353 30.05 13.90 31.36
C PRO A 353 29.31 14.84 30.40
N PRO A 354 29.65 14.87 29.10
CA PRO A 354 28.90 15.67 28.14
C PRO A 354 27.43 15.28 27.99
N ALA A 355 27.09 14.02 28.28
CA ALA A 355 25.70 13.57 28.36
C ALA A 355 24.90 14.24 29.49
N GLY A 356 25.57 14.86 30.47
CA GLY A 356 24.93 15.58 31.57
C GLY A 356 23.93 14.69 32.32
N PHE A 357 22.69 15.17 32.41
CA PHE A 357 21.58 14.48 33.10
C PHE A 357 21.27 13.10 32.48
N PHE A 358 21.49 12.94 31.18
CA PHE A 358 21.19 11.71 30.45
C PHE A 358 22.34 10.69 30.45
N ALA A 359 23.36 10.87 31.29
CA ALA A 359 24.49 9.94 31.44
C ALA A 359 24.08 8.66 32.22
N SER A 360 23.02 7.96 31.79
CA SER A 360 22.54 6.73 32.45
C SER A 360 21.95 5.72 31.46
N PRO A 361 21.80 4.44 31.87
CA PRO A 361 21.29 3.38 31.00
C PRO A 361 19.89 3.61 30.44
N ALA A 362 19.00 4.24 31.21
CA ALA A 362 17.65 4.57 30.75
C ALA A 362 17.63 5.51 29.53
N TRP A 363 18.73 6.24 29.30
CA TRP A 363 18.86 7.22 28.23
C TRP A 363 19.92 6.83 27.18
N GLY A 364 20.25 5.54 27.10
CA GLY A 364 21.09 4.99 26.03
C GLY A 364 22.56 4.80 26.38
N CYS A 365 23.05 5.19 27.56
CA CYS A 365 24.42 4.84 27.96
C CYS A 365 24.54 3.32 28.22
N PRO A 366 25.57 2.62 27.71
CA PRO A 366 25.76 1.21 27.97
C PRO A 366 25.86 0.88 29.47
N MET A 367 25.20 -0.19 29.91
CA MET A 367 25.26 -0.63 31.31
C MET A 367 26.70 -0.90 31.75
N LYS A 368 27.55 -1.41 30.83
CA LYS A 368 28.98 -1.63 31.08
C LYS A 368 29.72 -0.33 31.41
N CYS A 369 29.36 0.79 30.77
CA CYS A 369 29.92 2.11 31.13
C CYS A 369 29.47 2.55 32.52
N TYR A 370 28.19 2.36 32.81
CA TYR A 370 27.62 2.72 34.10
C TYR A 370 28.24 1.90 35.25
N THR A 371 28.50 0.61 35.05
CA THR A 371 29.23 -0.22 36.03
C THR A 371 30.66 0.29 36.25
N ARG A 372 31.38 0.67 35.17
CA ARG A 372 32.71 1.30 35.28
C ARG A 372 32.66 2.60 36.07
N LEU A 373 31.66 3.46 35.79
CA LEU A 373 31.40 4.71 36.50
C LEU A 373 31.15 4.47 38.00
N LYS A 374 30.32 3.48 38.34
CA LYS A 374 30.02 3.14 39.74
C LYS A 374 31.24 2.61 40.48
N ALA A 375 32.06 1.78 39.81
CA ALA A 375 33.29 1.26 40.36
C ALA A 375 34.31 2.38 40.62
N SER A 376 34.47 3.33 39.69
CA SER A 376 35.36 4.47 39.89
C SER A 376 34.87 5.39 41.01
N ARG A 377 33.55 5.61 41.17
CA ARG A 377 33.01 6.37 42.32
C ARG A 377 33.40 5.77 43.68
N GLY A 378 33.45 4.45 43.78
CA GLY A 378 33.91 3.76 44.99
C GLY A 378 35.39 3.99 45.32
N LEU A 379 36.23 4.23 44.30
CA LEU A 379 37.64 4.58 44.48
C LEU A 379 37.84 6.07 44.81
N TYR A 380 36.89 6.92 44.45
CA TYR A 380 36.94 8.38 44.66
C TYR A 380 36.30 8.85 45.97
N SER A 381 36.03 7.95 46.93
CA SER A 381 35.48 8.29 48.24
C SER A 381 36.35 9.22 49.11
N GLY A 382 37.51 9.66 48.59
CA GLY A 382 38.42 10.62 49.23
C GLY A 382 38.32 12.07 48.72
N PHE A 383 37.50 12.37 47.71
CA PHE A 383 37.24 13.77 47.36
C PHE A 383 36.33 14.40 48.44
N LEU A 384 36.83 15.45 49.10
CA LEU A 384 35.96 16.31 49.90
C LEU A 384 34.88 16.88 48.97
N CYS A 385 33.61 16.58 49.23
CA CYS A 385 32.51 17.33 48.66
C CYS A 385 32.59 18.77 49.19
N SER A 386 33.24 19.65 48.45
CA SER A 386 33.16 21.09 48.66
C SER A 386 32.10 21.67 47.73
N ASP A 387 31.31 22.61 48.25
CA ASP A 387 30.37 23.34 47.42
C ASP A 387 31.12 24.09 46.32
N ALA A 388 30.67 23.94 45.08
CA ALA A 388 31.23 24.69 43.95
C ALA A 388 30.95 26.18 44.14
N LEU A 389 31.95 27.03 43.88
CA LEU A 389 31.76 28.47 43.90
C LEU A 389 30.75 28.88 42.81
N PRO A 390 29.93 29.93 43.01
CA PRO A 390 28.94 30.35 42.01
C PRO A 390 29.51 30.62 40.62
N GLU A 391 30.75 31.15 40.54
CA GLU A 391 31.45 31.41 39.29
C GLU A 391 31.86 30.12 38.56
N GLU A 392 32.33 29.12 39.30
CA GLU A 392 32.67 27.79 38.78
C GLU A 392 31.41 27.06 38.30
N PHE A 393 30.32 27.14 39.09
CA PHE A 393 29.03 26.57 38.73
C PHE A 393 28.47 27.18 37.43
N ALA A 394 28.63 28.50 37.25
CA ALA A 394 28.16 29.21 36.05
C ALA A 394 28.99 28.92 34.79
N THR A 395 30.29 28.64 34.95
CA THR A 395 31.23 28.44 33.83
C THR A 395 31.40 26.98 33.45
N ASN A 396 31.09 26.02 34.34
CA ASN A 396 31.25 24.60 34.05
C ASN A 396 30.23 24.11 32.99
N PRO A 397 30.70 23.62 31.82
CA PRO A 397 29.83 23.18 30.73
C PRO A 397 29.03 21.91 31.05
N SER A 398 29.54 21.04 31.92
CA SER A 398 28.88 19.80 32.34
C SER A 398 27.70 20.08 33.25
N ILE A 399 27.87 20.99 34.21
CA ILE A 399 26.78 21.48 35.06
C ILE A 399 25.69 22.12 34.19
N LYS A 400 26.09 22.97 33.24
CA LYS A 400 25.15 23.57 32.27
C LYS A 400 24.39 22.51 31.45
N ASN A 401 25.09 21.50 30.95
CA ASN A 401 24.48 20.38 30.21
C ASN A 401 23.54 19.55 31.09
N TYR A 402 23.91 19.30 32.35
CA TYR A 402 23.09 18.60 33.32
C TYR A 402 21.79 19.36 33.61
N ILE A 403 21.90 20.64 33.99
CA ILE A 403 20.73 21.49 34.29
C ILE A 403 19.80 21.58 33.07
N LYS A 404 20.37 21.82 31.89
CA LYS A 404 19.60 21.88 30.66
C LYS A 404 18.86 20.57 30.38
N GLY A 405 19.55 19.43 30.50
CA GLY A 405 18.94 18.11 30.30
C GLY A 405 17.86 17.79 31.33
N PHE A 406 18.05 18.18 32.59
CA PHE A 406 17.04 18.07 33.64
C PHE A 406 15.77 18.86 33.29
N PHE A 407 15.91 20.13 32.86
CA PHE A 407 14.77 20.93 32.44
C PHE A 407 14.09 20.35 31.19
N GLU A 408 14.85 19.85 30.20
CA GLU A 408 14.27 19.17 29.04
C GLU A 408 13.42 17.95 29.47
N TYR A 409 13.93 17.13 30.38
CA TYR A 409 13.18 15.99 30.94
C TYR A 409 11.94 16.45 31.71
N PHE A 410 12.08 17.43 32.60
CA PHE A 410 10.97 17.95 33.40
C PHE A 410 9.85 18.53 32.53
N LEU A 411 10.19 19.31 31.51
CA LEU A 411 9.22 19.84 30.54
C LEU A 411 8.50 18.71 29.79
N SER A 412 9.21 17.65 29.39
CA SER A 412 8.58 16.50 28.72
C SER A 412 7.56 15.75 29.62
N LEU A 413 7.79 15.73 30.94
CA LEU A 413 6.82 15.19 31.89
C LEU A 413 5.57 16.06 32.00
N MET A 414 5.72 17.40 31.93
CA MET A 414 4.58 18.31 31.94
C MET A 414 3.75 18.21 30.66
N GLU A 415 4.39 18.06 29.50
CA GLU A 415 3.70 17.92 28.20
C GLU A 415 2.94 16.59 28.09
N SER A 416 3.48 15.51 28.64
CA SER A 416 2.80 14.21 28.71
C SER A 416 1.74 14.13 29.81
N GLY A 417 1.82 15.02 30.81
CA GLY A 417 1.05 15.04 32.05
C GLY A 417 -0.27 15.82 32.05
N GLY A 418 -0.91 16.03 30.89
CA GLY A 418 -2.35 16.40 30.85
C GLY A 418 -3.27 15.34 31.46
N GLY A 419 -2.74 14.15 31.81
CA GLY A 419 -3.34 13.17 32.71
C GLY A 419 -2.60 13.15 34.06
N SER A 420 -3.36 13.31 35.14
CA SER A 420 -2.95 13.35 36.54
C SER A 420 -1.79 12.40 36.92
N ILE A 421 -0.67 12.97 37.35
CA ILE A 421 0.41 12.25 38.03
C ILE A 421 -0.05 11.96 39.46
N SER A 422 -0.43 10.71 39.77
CA SER A 422 -0.51 10.26 41.16
C SER A 422 0.91 10.00 41.64
N MET A 423 1.47 10.90 42.46
CA MET A 423 2.65 10.57 43.25
C MET A 423 2.23 9.57 44.32
N GLY A 424 2.52 8.29 44.09
CA GLY A 424 2.55 7.29 45.16
C GLY A 424 3.77 7.56 46.02
N GLY A 425 3.53 8.07 47.24
CA GLY A 425 4.54 8.21 48.29
C GLY A 425 4.86 6.90 48.99
#